data_AF-A0A7S1BPP2-F1
#
_entry.id   AF-A0A7S1BPP2-F1
#
_cell.length_a   1.000
_cell.length_b   1.000
_cell.length_c   1.000
_cell.angle_alpha   90.00
_cell.angle_beta   90.00
_cell.angle_gamma   90.00
#
_symmetry.space_group_name_H-M   'P 1'
#
loop_
_entity.id
_entity.type
_entity.pdbx_description
1 polymer ?
#
loop_
_entity_poly.entity_id
_entity_poly.type
_entity_poly.pdbx_seq_one_letter_code
_entity_poly.pdbx_strand_id
1 'polypeptide(L)'
;ADLVNMHPEVFFHVSNLPDRGEGGVAVGDRLSYVVATDKARGKTSAVDIQYEDEERAAGEVSSADLVNMHVFSMNMPFAALLANGYKTLETRNGTMFTPYPPGTKFLLHVGKRTYPDGDRHLDVMRRDASLTEPDIAALKSLPDGFGRGSAVAILEIGSTRATTLEERSDPAFERRVGAFGADSGAMATEVRRAAWLKKPVRVPGKGGVWKAKVDRSVIPDGWTD
;
A
#
# COMPACT_ATOMS: atom_id res chain seq x y z
N ALA A 1 31.07 37.93 7.93
CA ALA A 1 29.85 37.69 8.71
C ALA A 1 29.35 36.32 8.30
N ASP A 2 29.69 35.33 9.10
CA ASP A 2 29.48 33.92 8.78
C ASP A 2 27.99 33.60 8.79
N LEU A 3 27.51 33.07 7.66
CA LEU A 3 26.22 32.41 7.57
C LEU A 3 26.35 31.07 8.30
N VAL A 4 26.10 31.08 9.61
CA VAL A 4 25.84 29.87 10.38
C VAL A 4 24.62 29.21 9.73
N ASN A 5 24.87 28.10 9.06
CA ASN A 5 23.88 27.25 8.43
C ASN A 5 23.06 26.61 9.57
N MET A 6 22.07 27.34 10.09
CA MET A 6 21.12 26.81 11.05
C MET A 6 20.21 25.85 10.31
N HIS A 7 20.58 24.57 10.31
CA HIS A 7 19.61 23.52 10.05
C HIS A 7 18.43 23.75 11.00
N PRO A 8 17.19 23.93 10.49
CA PRO A 8 16.04 24.12 11.36
C PRO A 8 15.97 22.94 12.33
N GLU A 9 15.80 23.20 13.63
CA GLU A 9 15.60 22.13 14.61
C GLU A 9 14.34 21.35 14.23
N VAL A 10 14.54 20.11 13.76
CA VAL A 10 13.46 19.21 13.37
C VAL A 10 13.21 18.23 14.50
N PHE A 11 12.01 18.28 15.08
CA PHE A 11 11.62 17.38 16.16
C PHE A 11 10.98 16.11 15.59
N PHE A 12 11.10 14.99 16.28
CA PHE A 12 10.34 13.78 15.96
C PHE A 12 9.75 13.16 17.20
N HIS A 13 8.66 12.41 17.01
CA HIS A 13 8.11 11.60 18.08
C HIS A 13 8.88 10.27 18.15
N VAL A 14 9.19 9.79 19.35
CA VAL A 14 9.94 8.51 19.54
C VAL A 14 9.21 7.35 18.86
N SER A 15 7.87 7.37 18.82
CA SER A 15 7.06 6.37 18.09
C SER A 15 7.24 6.40 16.56
N ASN A 16 7.91 7.41 16.01
CA ASN A 16 8.23 7.50 14.58
C ASN A 16 9.60 6.92 14.25
N LEU A 17 10.39 6.53 15.26
CA LEU A 17 11.67 5.87 15.03
C LEU A 17 11.44 4.45 14.48
N PRO A 18 12.25 4.02 13.52
CA PRO A 18 12.23 2.64 13.05
C PRO A 18 12.64 1.70 14.20
N ASP A 19 11.81 0.67 14.44
CA ASP A 19 12.10 -0.35 15.45
C ASP A 19 12.98 -1.45 14.82
N ARG A 20 14.09 -1.79 15.49
CA ARG A 20 15.00 -2.88 15.10
C ARG A 20 15.06 -3.99 16.16
N GLY A 21 14.06 -4.08 17.04
CA GLY A 21 14.05 -5.00 18.18
C GLY A 21 14.65 -4.36 19.43
N GLU A 22 15.27 -5.18 20.30
CA GLU A 22 15.86 -4.76 21.58
C GLU A 22 17.08 -3.83 21.36
N GLY A 23 16.86 -2.56 21.03
CA GLY A 23 17.97 -1.62 20.85
C GLY A 23 17.69 -0.24 20.28
N GLY A 24 16.52 0.02 19.68
CA GLY A 24 16.17 1.35 19.17
C GLY A 24 17.22 2.00 18.24
N VAL A 25 17.11 3.30 18.02
CA VAL A 25 18.12 4.12 17.31
C VAL A 25 19.25 4.46 18.28
N ALA A 26 20.49 4.23 17.86
CA ALA A 26 21.70 4.52 18.62
C ALA A 26 22.44 5.76 18.08
N VAL A 27 23.30 6.34 18.91
CA VAL A 27 24.18 7.43 18.49
C VAL A 27 25.18 6.91 17.45
N GLY A 28 25.19 7.54 16.27
CA GLY A 28 26.02 7.12 15.13
C GLY A 28 25.20 6.51 13.99
N ASP A 29 23.95 6.11 14.24
CA ASP A 29 23.06 5.63 13.18
C ASP A 29 22.74 6.75 12.20
N ARG A 30 22.89 6.44 10.91
CA ARG A 30 22.51 7.36 9.84
C ARG A 30 21.03 7.16 9.57
N LEU A 31 20.28 8.26 9.58
CA LEU A 31 18.85 8.23 9.37
C LEU A 31 18.44 9.17 8.24
N SER A 32 17.48 8.73 7.43
CA SER A 32 16.75 9.59 6.51
C SER A 32 15.36 9.88 7.05
N TYR A 33 14.83 11.08 6.79
CA TYR A 33 13.52 11.51 7.25
C TYR A 33 12.88 12.49 6.26
N VAL A 34 11.55 12.62 6.34
CA VAL A 34 10.79 13.63 5.61
C VAL A 34 10.38 14.73 6.56
N VAL A 35 10.54 15.98 6.14
CA VAL A 35 10.08 17.15 6.91
C VAL A 35 8.59 17.38 6.61
N ALA A 36 7.76 17.27 7.65
CA ALA A 36 6.33 17.60 7.60
C ALA A 36 6.04 18.82 8.49
N THR A 37 5.36 19.81 7.92
CA THR A 37 4.92 21.00 8.65
C THR A 37 3.41 20.95 8.90
N ASP A 38 3.03 20.95 10.17
CA ASP A 38 1.65 21.16 10.58
C ASP A 38 1.31 22.65 10.47
N LYS A 39 0.59 23.03 9.42
CA LYS A 39 0.20 24.42 9.16
C LYS A 39 -0.73 25.01 10.22
N ALA A 40 -1.47 24.17 10.97
CA ALA A 40 -2.37 24.65 12.02
C ALA A 40 -1.61 25.00 13.31
N ARG A 41 -0.44 24.38 13.55
CA ARG A 41 0.35 24.54 14.78
C ARG A 41 1.72 25.18 14.55
N GLY A 42 2.09 25.46 13.30
CA GLY A 42 3.39 26.05 12.94
C GLY A 42 4.59 25.17 13.29
N LYS A 43 4.38 23.88 13.54
CA LYS A 43 5.44 22.95 13.96
C LYS A 43 5.96 22.14 12.77
N THR A 44 7.28 22.07 12.69
CA THR A 44 8.00 21.26 11.71
C THR A 44 8.54 20.02 12.40
N SER A 45 8.25 18.85 11.84
CA SER A 45 8.64 17.57 12.42
C SER A 45 9.22 16.61 11.38
N ALA A 46 10.13 15.76 11.83
CA ALA A 46 10.64 14.64 11.07
C ALA A 46 9.63 13.49 11.19
N VAL A 47 9.14 13.08 10.04
CA VAL A 47 8.24 11.93 9.88
C VAL A 47 8.88 10.93 8.94
N ASP A 48 8.40 9.69 9.01
CA ASP A 48 8.90 8.60 8.16
C ASP A 48 10.42 8.38 8.30
N ILE A 49 10.91 8.38 9.54
CA ILE A 49 12.32 8.19 9.87
C ILE A 49 12.73 6.75 9.54
N GLN A 50 13.92 6.59 8.96
CA GLN A 50 14.45 5.32 8.47
C GLN A 50 15.95 5.27 8.69
N TYR A 51 16.52 4.08 8.88
CA TYR A 51 17.96 3.90 8.73
C TYR A 51 18.37 4.16 7.28
N GLU A 52 19.48 4.87 7.09
CA GLU A 52 20.20 4.84 5.82
C GLU A 52 20.92 3.50 5.75
N ASP A 53 20.37 2.56 4.98
CA ASP A 53 21.10 1.31 4.70
C ASP A 53 22.41 1.66 3.98
N GLU A 54 23.53 1.12 4.49
CA GLU A 54 24.88 1.34 3.94
C GLU A 54 25.00 0.92 2.46
N GLU A 55 24.05 0.13 1.93
CA GLU A 55 23.95 -0.24 0.51
C GLU A 55 23.57 0.92 -0.43
N ARG A 56 23.13 2.08 0.09
CA ARG A 56 22.87 3.27 -0.75
C ARG A 56 24.13 4.01 -1.21
N ALA A 57 25.32 3.52 -0.87
CA ALA A 57 26.58 4.04 -1.39
C ALA A 57 26.99 3.41 -2.75
N ALA A 58 26.07 3.17 -3.69
CA ALA A 58 26.42 2.95 -5.10
C ALA A 58 25.19 3.03 -6.03
N GLY A 59 25.07 4.14 -6.75
CA GLY A 59 24.19 4.26 -7.91
C GLY A 59 23.27 5.46 -7.82
N GLU A 60 23.67 6.59 -8.41
CA GLU A 60 22.71 7.62 -8.82
C GLU A 60 21.67 6.95 -9.72
N VAL A 61 20.45 6.76 -9.22
CA VAL A 61 19.32 6.35 -10.06
C VAL A 61 19.08 7.51 -11.02
N SER A 62 19.45 7.30 -12.29
CA SER A 62 19.18 8.27 -13.35
C SER A 62 17.69 8.57 -13.37
N SER A 63 17.31 9.82 -13.59
CA SER A 63 15.89 10.19 -13.75
C SER A 63 15.20 9.42 -14.89
N ALA A 64 15.97 8.81 -15.82
CA ALA A 64 15.46 7.95 -16.88
C ALA A 64 14.92 6.59 -16.36
N ASP A 65 15.37 6.15 -15.18
CA ASP A 65 15.01 4.85 -14.59
C ASP A 65 13.81 4.93 -13.66
N LEU A 66 13.25 6.14 -13.45
CA LEU A 66 12.06 6.34 -12.64
C LEU A 66 10.79 6.29 -13.50
N VAL A 67 9.79 5.54 -13.04
CA VAL A 67 8.45 5.50 -13.63
C VAL A 67 7.44 6.18 -12.71
N ASN A 68 6.55 6.99 -13.30
CA ASN A 68 5.45 7.61 -12.57
C ASN A 68 4.29 6.63 -12.48
N MET A 69 3.91 6.25 -11.26
CA MET A 69 2.84 5.31 -11.01
C MET A 69 1.72 5.94 -10.21
N HIS A 70 0.48 5.58 -10.52
CA HIS A 70 -0.64 5.81 -9.61
C HIS A 70 -0.51 4.85 -8.43
N VAL A 71 -0.91 5.30 -7.25
CA VAL A 71 -0.85 4.53 -6.01
C VAL A 71 -2.15 4.72 -5.26
N PHE A 72 -2.66 3.66 -4.65
CA PHE A 72 -3.69 3.76 -3.63
C PHE A 72 -3.34 2.91 -2.42
N SER A 73 -3.91 3.28 -1.26
CA SER A 73 -3.70 2.53 -0.02
C SER A 73 -4.89 1.61 0.29
N MET A 74 -4.57 0.41 0.77
CA MET A 74 -5.51 -0.55 1.33
C MET A 74 -4.94 -1.13 2.64
N ASN A 75 -5.79 -1.35 3.62
CA ASN A 75 -5.39 -1.97 4.88
C ASN A 75 -5.38 -3.51 4.75
N MET A 76 -4.59 -4.18 5.58
CA MET A 76 -4.67 -5.63 5.75
C MET A 76 -6.04 -6.02 6.34
N PRO A 77 -6.59 -7.20 6.02
CA PRO A 77 -6.01 -8.25 5.17
C PRO A 77 -6.27 -8.05 3.67
N PHE A 78 -7.18 -7.15 3.30
CA PHE A 78 -7.62 -6.98 1.90
C PHE A 78 -6.49 -6.64 0.94
N ALA A 79 -5.45 -5.93 1.39
CA ALA A 79 -4.28 -5.65 0.58
C ALA A 79 -3.57 -6.94 0.15
N ALA A 80 -3.37 -7.89 1.07
CA ALA A 80 -2.79 -9.19 0.75
C ALA A 80 -3.73 -10.02 -0.12
N LEU A 81 -5.04 -10.03 0.18
CA LEU A 81 -6.01 -10.76 -0.63
C LEU A 81 -6.00 -10.27 -2.09
N LEU A 82 -5.81 -8.97 -2.32
CA LEU A 82 -5.72 -8.40 -3.66
C LEU A 82 -4.38 -8.74 -4.33
N ALA A 83 -3.26 -8.61 -3.61
CA ALA A 83 -1.93 -8.92 -4.12
C ALA A 83 -1.75 -10.42 -4.45
N ASN A 84 -2.32 -11.32 -3.65
CA ASN A 84 -2.33 -12.76 -3.85
C ASN A 84 -3.40 -13.23 -4.87
N GLY A 85 -4.15 -12.32 -5.49
CA GLY A 85 -5.12 -12.65 -6.54
C GLY A 85 -6.42 -13.30 -6.05
N TYR A 86 -6.66 -13.39 -4.74
CA TYR A 86 -7.93 -13.87 -4.20
C TYR A 86 -9.05 -12.85 -4.45
N LYS A 87 -8.82 -11.58 -4.08
CA LYS A 87 -9.75 -10.47 -4.27
C LYS A 87 -9.61 -9.91 -5.69
N THR A 88 -10.61 -10.15 -6.52
CA THR A 88 -10.66 -9.72 -7.94
C THR A 88 -11.63 -8.57 -8.21
N LEU A 89 -12.36 -8.13 -7.18
CA LEU A 89 -13.15 -6.90 -7.17
C LEU A 89 -12.75 -6.04 -5.98
N GLU A 90 -12.25 -4.84 -6.24
CA GLU A 90 -12.08 -3.80 -5.23
C GLU A 90 -13.37 -3.02 -5.06
N THR A 91 -13.79 -2.73 -3.83
CA THR A 91 -15.05 -2.02 -3.57
C THR A 91 -14.85 -0.84 -2.64
N ARG A 92 -15.45 0.30 -2.96
CA ARG A 92 -15.43 1.51 -2.13
C ARG A 92 -16.75 2.26 -2.21
N ASN A 93 -17.08 3.07 -1.21
CA ASN A 93 -18.21 3.99 -1.31
C ASN A 93 -17.87 5.25 -2.13
N GLY A 94 -16.58 5.57 -2.28
CA GLY A 94 -16.12 6.68 -3.11
C GLY A 94 -15.84 6.27 -4.56
N THR A 95 -15.68 7.28 -5.43
CA THR A 95 -15.49 7.13 -6.88
C THR A 95 -14.02 7.19 -7.32
N MET A 96 -13.07 6.87 -6.43
CA MET A 96 -11.65 7.16 -6.68
C MET A 96 -11.04 6.46 -7.91
N PHE A 97 -11.62 5.35 -8.36
CA PHE A 97 -11.18 4.64 -9.57
C PHE A 97 -11.95 5.04 -10.83
N THR A 98 -13.09 5.72 -10.69
CA THR A 98 -13.94 6.15 -11.82
C THR A 98 -13.23 6.99 -12.88
N PRO A 99 -12.29 7.91 -12.54
CA PRO A 99 -11.56 8.69 -13.54
C PRO A 99 -10.56 7.87 -14.37
N TYR A 100 -10.27 6.63 -13.99
CA TYR A 100 -9.20 5.84 -14.59
C TYR A 100 -9.78 4.77 -15.52
N PRO A 101 -9.36 4.74 -16.80
CA PRO A 101 -9.86 3.77 -17.76
C PRO A 101 -9.35 2.34 -17.42
N PRO A 102 -10.05 1.30 -17.89
CA PRO A 102 -9.53 -0.07 -17.87
C PRO A 102 -8.13 -0.16 -18.46
N GLY A 103 -7.26 -0.97 -17.86
CA GLY A 103 -5.84 -1.07 -18.23
C GLY A 103 -4.92 -0.14 -17.44
N THR A 104 -5.48 0.77 -16.64
CA THR A 104 -4.66 1.65 -15.78
C THR A 104 -3.97 0.81 -14.69
N LYS A 105 -2.66 1.06 -14.52
CA LYS A 105 -1.83 0.37 -13.54
C LYS A 105 -1.68 1.20 -12.27
N PHE A 106 -1.80 0.53 -11.13
CA PHE A 106 -1.65 1.11 -9.80
C PHE A 106 -0.66 0.31 -8.97
N LEU A 107 0.12 1.01 -8.15
CA LEU A 107 0.78 0.40 -7.02
C LEU A 107 -0.22 0.25 -5.86
N LEU A 108 -0.17 -0.90 -5.22
CA LEU A 108 -0.90 -1.21 -4.00
C LEU A 108 -0.03 -0.89 -2.80
N HIS A 109 -0.35 0.19 -2.10
CA HIS A 109 0.24 0.53 -0.81
C HIS A 109 -0.52 -0.15 0.34
N VAL A 110 0.20 -0.78 1.26
CA VAL A 110 -0.38 -1.40 2.45
C VAL A 110 -0.45 -0.37 3.57
N GLY A 111 -1.64 -0.06 4.05
CA GLY A 111 -1.84 0.84 5.18
C GLY A 111 -1.28 0.28 6.48
N LYS A 112 -0.89 1.18 7.40
CA LYS A 112 -0.33 0.82 8.71
C LYS A 112 -1.34 0.12 9.63
N ARG A 113 -2.65 0.28 9.37
CA ARG A 113 -3.72 -0.27 10.21
C ARG A 113 -4.26 -1.58 9.64
N THR A 114 -4.80 -2.42 10.50
CA THR A 114 -5.70 -3.51 10.09
C THR A 114 -7.09 -2.94 9.86
N TYR A 115 -7.77 -3.42 8.83
CA TYR A 115 -9.15 -3.06 8.56
C TYR A 115 -10.05 -3.73 9.61
N PRO A 116 -10.97 -3.00 10.25
CA PRO A 116 -11.75 -3.53 11.36
C PRO A 116 -13.02 -4.26 10.86
N ASP A 117 -12.87 -5.33 10.09
CA ASP A 117 -14.03 -6.13 9.63
C ASP A 117 -14.44 -7.24 10.60
N GLY A 118 -13.78 -7.35 11.76
CA GLY A 118 -14.10 -8.36 12.76
C GLY A 118 -13.93 -9.79 12.24
N ASP A 119 -12.97 -10.00 11.34
CA ASP A 119 -12.69 -11.28 10.68
C ASP A 119 -13.83 -11.85 9.81
N ARG A 120 -14.85 -11.04 9.48
CA ARG A 120 -15.97 -11.46 8.62
C ARG A 120 -15.53 -11.89 7.22
N HIS A 121 -14.39 -11.38 6.72
CA HIS A 121 -13.78 -11.90 5.49
C HIS A 121 -13.48 -13.41 5.56
N LEU A 122 -13.14 -13.95 6.73
CA LEU A 122 -12.86 -15.38 6.91
C LEU A 122 -14.09 -16.22 6.64
N ASP A 123 -15.27 -15.78 7.06
CA ASP A 123 -16.52 -16.51 6.82
C ASP A 123 -16.83 -16.59 5.33
N VAL A 124 -16.52 -15.54 4.57
CA VAL A 124 -16.65 -15.55 3.11
C VAL A 124 -15.63 -16.51 2.48
N MET A 125 -14.37 -16.48 2.93
CA MET A 125 -13.32 -17.37 2.42
C MET A 125 -13.61 -18.85 2.69
N ARG A 126 -14.09 -19.19 3.88
CA ARG A 126 -14.40 -20.57 4.30
C ARG A 126 -15.56 -21.22 3.56
N ARG A 127 -16.34 -20.45 2.80
CA ARG A 127 -17.36 -21.01 1.90
C ARG A 127 -16.74 -21.69 0.68
N ASP A 128 -15.53 -21.30 0.31
CA ASP A 128 -14.79 -21.96 -0.76
C ASP A 128 -14.20 -23.26 -0.22
N ALA A 129 -14.86 -24.38 -0.53
CA ALA A 129 -14.44 -25.71 -0.08
C ALA A 129 -13.06 -26.13 -0.61
N SER A 130 -12.48 -25.41 -1.57
CA SER A 130 -11.12 -25.65 -2.06
C SER A 130 -10.03 -25.01 -1.19
N LEU A 131 -10.39 -24.08 -0.30
CA LEU A 131 -9.44 -23.39 0.57
C LEU A 131 -9.34 -24.07 1.93
N THR A 132 -8.11 -24.43 2.31
CA THR A 132 -7.77 -24.87 3.67
C THR A 132 -7.41 -23.67 4.56
N GLU A 133 -7.41 -23.82 5.89
CA GLU A 133 -6.95 -22.75 6.78
C GLU A 133 -5.50 -22.29 6.50
N PRO A 134 -4.54 -23.20 6.18
CA PRO A 134 -3.24 -22.79 5.65
C PRO A 134 -3.31 -21.93 4.39
N ASP A 135 -4.18 -22.26 3.43
CA ASP A 135 -4.35 -21.45 2.21
C ASP A 135 -4.90 -20.06 2.54
N ILE A 136 -5.90 -20.00 3.42
CA ILE A 136 -6.48 -18.73 3.90
C ILE A 136 -5.40 -17.88 4.60
N ALA A 137 -4.57 -18.50 5.45
CA ALA A 137 -3.46 -17.82 6.11
C ALA A 137 -2.42 -17.30 5.10
N ALA A 138 -2.10 -18.08 4.07
CA ALA A 138 -1.19 -17.67 3.00
C ALA A 138 -1.76 -16.50 2.19
N LEU A 139 -3.03 -16.58 1.77
CA LEU A 139 -3.71 -15.53 1.00
C LEU A 139 -3.80 -14.19 1.74
N LYS A 140 -3.88 -14.23 3.08
CA LYS A 140 -3.93 -13.05 3.95
C LYS A 140 -2.55 -12.49 4.32
N SER A 141 -1.47 -13.19 3.96
CA SER A 141 -0.11 -12.81 4.34
C SER A 141 0.59 -12.04 3.23
N LEU A 142 1.52 -11.18 3.64
CA LEU A 142 2.51 -10.59 2.72
C LEU A 142 3.73 -11.54 2.66
N PRO A 143 4.45 -11.59 1.54
CA PRO A 143 5.72 -12.33 1.46
C PRO A 143 6.76 -11.77 2.43
N ASP A 144 7.77 -12.58 2.73
CA ASP A 144 8.90 -12.15 3.56
C ASP A 144 9.58 -10.90 2.97
N GLY A 145 9.93 -9.97 3.85
CA GLY A 145 10.49 -8.67 3.48
C GLY A 145 9.45 -7.63 3.04
N PHE A 146 8.18 -7.99 2.82
CA PHE A 146 7.11 -7.04 2.52
C PHE A 146 6.35 -6.63 3.78
N GLY A 147 6.05 -5.34 3.88
CA GLY A 147 5.49 -4.78 5.11
C GLY A 147 4.50 -3.64 4.90
N ARG A 148 3.82 -3.30 5.98
CA ARG A 148 2.91 -2.16 6.04
C ARG A 148 3.68 -0.83 5.85
N GLY A 149 3.00 0.18 5.32
CA GLY A 149 3.61 1.49 5.03
C GLY A 149 4.44 1.52 3.75
N SER A 150 4.30 0.51 2.88
CA SER A 150 5.00 0.43 1.60
C SER A 150 4.05 0.01 0.48
N ALA A 151 4.40 0.37 -0.75
CA ALA A 151 3.85 -0.26 -1.95
C ALA A 151 4.46 -1.66 -2.09
N VAL A 152 3.60 -2.67 -2.22
CA VAL A 152 4.01 -4.09 -2.20
C VAL A 152 3.70 -4.81 -3.50
N ALA A 153 2.68 -4.35 -4.22
CA ALA A 153 2.22 -4.99 -5.44
C ALA A 153 1.88 -3.92 -6.49
N ILE A 154 1.77 -4.37 -7.73
CA ILE A 154 1.22 -3.63 -8.85
C ILE A 154 -0.05 -4.36 -9.31
N LEU A 155 -1.07 -3.61 -9.73
CA LEU A 155 -2.32 -4.14 -10.25
C LEU A 155 -2.80 -3.35 -11.45
N GLU A 156 -3.50 -4.04 -12.34
CA GLU A 156 -4.19 -3.45 -13.48
C GLU A 156 -5.69 -3.48 -13.21
N ILE A 157 -6.33 -2.31 -13.24
CA ILE A 157 -7.78 -2.23 -13.05
C ILE A 157 -8.55 -2.47 -14.35
N GLY A 158 -9.75 -3.00 -14.22
CA GLY A 158 -10.75 -3.05 -15.28
C GLY A 158 -11.77 -1.94 -15.14
N SER A 159 -13.03 -2.23 -15.49
CA SER A 159 -14.11 -1.26 -15.37
C SER A 159 -14.47 -0.95 -13.91
N THR A 160 -14.91 0.28 -13.66
CA THR A 160 -15.48 0.71 -12.38
C THR A 160 -16.95 1.04 -12.58
N ARG A 161 -17.84 0.45 -11.77
CA ARG A 161 -19.29 0.68 -11.86
C ARG A 161 -19.94 0.74 -10.49
N ALA A 162 -21.10 1.38 -10.42
CA ALA A 162 -21.98 1.27 -9.26
C ALA A 162 -22.59 -0.14 -9.19
N THR A 163 -22.90 -0.56 -7.97
CA THR A 163 -23.55 -1.85 -7.66
C THR A 163 -24.67 -1.65 -6.65
N THR A 164 -25.74 -2.43 -6.76
CA THR A 164 -26.82 -2.47 -5.76
C THR A 164 -26.45 -3.36 -4.57
N LEU A 165 -27.19 -3.27 -3.45
CA LEU A 165 -26.99 -4.21 -2.35
C LEU A 165 -27.32 -5.66 -2.75
N GLU A 166 -28.33 -5.86 -3.60
CA GLU A 166 -28.69 -7.17 -4.12
C GLU A 166 -27.53 -7.81 -4.89
N GLU A 167 -26.94 -7.07 -5.84
CA GLU A 167 -25.76 -7.54 -6.58
C GLU A 167 -24.58 -7.85 -5.64
N ARG A 168 -24.36 -7.01 -4.62
CA ARG A 168 -23.26 -7.20 -3.68
C ARG A 168 -23.45 -8.36 -2.73
N SER A 169 -24.70 -8.77 -2.50
CA SER A 169 -25.06 -9.89 -1.62
C SER A 169 -25.08 -11.23 -2.36
N ASP A 170 -24.83 -11.23 -3.67
CA ASP A 170 -24.63 -12.45 -4.44
C ASP A 170 -23.35 -13.18 -3.94
N PRO A 171 -23.41 -14.49 -3.64
CA PRO A 171 -22.25 -15.21 -3.12
C PRO A 171 -21.01 -15.17 -4.02
N ALA A 172 -21.18 -15.13 -5.35
CA ALA A 172 -20.04 -15.01 -6.27
C ALA A 172 -19.43 -13.60 -6.22
N PHE A 173 -20.26 -12.57 -6.05
CA PHE A 173 -19.76 -11.21 -5.80
C PHE A 173 -18.99 -11.13 -4.47
N GLU A 174 -19.58 -11.62 -3.37
CA GLU A 174 -18.95 -11.63 -2.05
C GLU A 174 -17.60 -12.35 -2.09
N ARG A 175 -17.51 -13.50 -2.78
CA ARG A 175 -16.25 -14.24 -2.97
C ARG A 175 -15.20 -13.45 -3.73
N ARG A 176 -15.59 -12.67 -4.75
CA ARG A 176 -14.64 -11.83 -5.52
C ARG A 176 -14.14 -10.63 -4.73
N VAL A 177 -14.94 -10.13 -3.79
CA VAL A 177 -14.59 -9.00 -2.91
C VAL A 177 -13.85 -9.47 -1.65
N GLY A 178 -14.15 -10.67 -1.16
CA GLY A 178 -13.72 -11.17 0.15
C GLY A 178 -14.50 -10.55 1.32
N ALA A 179 -15.72 -10.04 1.08
CA ALA A 179 -16.55 -9.40 2.11
C ALA A 179 -18.03 -9.60 1.78
N PHE A 180 -18.88 -9.52 2.81
CA PHE A 180 -20.34 -9.58 2.62
C PHE A 180 -20.87 -8.35 1.89
N GLY A 181 -22.06 -8.46 1.28
CA GLY A 181 -22.64 -7.38 0.48
C GLY A 181 -22.84 -6.07 1.24
N ALA A 182 -23.27 -6.14 2.50
CA ALA A 182 -23.45 -4.98 3.37
C ALA A 182 -22.11 -4.34 3.82
N ASP A 183 -21.04 -5.14 3.89
CA ASP A 183 -19.70 -4.70 4.27
C ASP A 183 -18.88 -4.18 3.07
N SER A 184 -19.39 -4.43 1.85
CA SER A 184 -18.78 -4.01 0.60
C SER A 184 -19.12 -2.55 0.26
N GLY A 185 -18.25 -1.89 -0.51
CA GLY A 185 -18.51 -0.54 -1.04
C GLY A 185 -19.48 -0.53 -2.23
N ALA A 186 -20.15 0.61 -2.49
CA ALA A 186 -21.17 0.71 -3.56
C ALA A 186 -20.58 0.85 -4.98
N MET A 187 -19.31 1.22 -5.10
CA MET A 187 -18.55 1.25 -6.34
C MET A 187 -17.64 0.03 -6.38
N ALA A 188 -17.76 -0.79 -7.43
CA ALA A 188 -16.91 -1.95 -7.67
C ALA A 188 -15.98 -1.69 -8.84
N THR A 189 -14.71 -2.01 -8.65
CA THR A 189 -13.64 -1.90 -9.65
C THR A 189 -13.03 -3.27 -9.87
N GLU A 190 -13.01 -3.73 -11.11
CA GLU A 190 -12.35 -4.98 -11.46
C GLU A 190 -10.84 -4.90 -11.28
N VAL A 191 -10.25 -5.96 -10.74
CA VAL A 191 -8.80 -6.17 -10.72
C VAL A 191 -8.49 -7.25 -11.75
N ARG A 192 -7.93 -6.85 -12.89
CA ARG A 192 -7.69 -7.75 -14.03
C ARG A 192 -6.49 -8.66 -13.79
N ARG A 193 -5.44 -8.09 -13.20
CA ARG A 193 -4.24 -8.82 -12.77
C ARG A 193 -3.56 -8.07 -11.64
N ALA A 194 -2.84 -8.82 -10.81
CA ALA A 194 -1.96 -8.30 -9.77
C ALA A 194 -0.64 -9.07 -9.82
N ALA A 195 0.44 -8.42 -9.40
CA ALA A 195 1.73 -9.05 -9.18
C ALA A 195 2.45 -8.37 -8.02
N TRP A 196 3.21 -9.15 -7.26
CA TRP A 196 4.17 -8.59 -6.30
C TRP A 196 5.19 -7.73 -7.01
N LEU A 197 5.60 -6.63 -6.37
CA LEU A 197 6.81 -5.92 -6.77
C LEU A 197 8.02 -6.82 -6.51
N LYS A 198 9.14 -6.57 -7.20
CA LYS A 198 10.39 -7.31 -6.95
C LYS A 198 10.97 -7.02 -5.56
N LYS A 199 10.66 -5.84 -5.02
CA LYS A 199 10.95 -5.41 -3.64
C LYS A 199 9.89 -4.39 -3.18
N PRO A 200 9.60 -4.28 -1.87
CA PRO A 200 8.70 -3.24 -1.39
C PRO A 200 9.26 -1.84 -1.70
N VAL A 201 8.38 -0.89 -2.01
CA VAL A 201 8.76 0.50 -2.25
C VAL A 201 8.14 1.37 -1.18
N ARG A 202 8.97 1.99 -0.35
CA ARG A 202 8.48 2.91 0.68
C ARG A 202 7.96 4.18 0.03
N VAL A 203 6.65 4.36 0.11
CA VAL A 203 5.96 5.56 -0.36
C VAL A 203 5.01 6.02 0.75
N PRO A 204 4.99 7.33 1.11
CA PRO A 204 4.07 7.80 2.13
C PRO A 204 2.61 7.54 1.72
N GLY A 205 1.88 6.83 2.56
CA GLY A 205 0.45 6.57 2.34
C GLY A 205 -0.36 7.87 2.36
N LYS A 206 -1.25 8.04 1.37
CA LYS A 206 -2.15 9.19 1.26
C LYS A 206 -3.60 8.73 1.07
N GLY A 207 -4.54 9.62 1.35
CA GLY A 207 -5.95 9.41 1.01
C GLY A 207 -6.17 9.52 -0.51
N GLY A 208 -7.09 8.72 -1.04
CA GLY A 208 -7.39 8.69 -2.47
C GLY A 208 -6.30 8.05 -3.33
N VAL A 209 -6.21 8.48 -4.59
CA VAL A 209 -5.12 8.11 -5.50
C VAL A 209 -4.07 9.21 -5.47
N TRP A 210 -2.80 8.83 -5.40
CA TRP A 210 -1.68 9.75 -5.57
C TRP A 210 -0.68 9.20 -6.60
N LYS A 211 0.29 10.02 -6.99
CA LYS A 211 1.40 9.61 -7.86
C LYS A 211 2.67 9.42 -7.05
N ALA A 212 3.44 8.41 -7.39
CA ALA A 212 4.79 8.19 -6.87
C ALA A 212 5.74 7.94 -8.05
N LYS A 213 6.99 8.41 -7.91
CA LYS A 213 8.09 8.01 -8.78
C LYS A 213 8.76 6.80 -8.13
N VAL A 214 8.85 5.70 -8.85
CA VAL A 214 9.48 4.47 -8.37
C VAL A 214 10.50 4.00 -9.38
N ASP A 215 11.55 3.35 -8.90
CA ASP A 215 12.58 2.76 -9.74
C ASP A 215 11.95 1.63 -10.59
N ARG A 216 12.16 1.67 -11.92
CA ARG A 216 11.63 0.67 -12.86
C ARG A 216 12.08 -0.76 -12.49
N SER A 217 13.26 -0.93 -11.90
CA SER A 217 13.80 -2.23 -11.49
C SER A 217 12.95 -2.94 -10.43
N VAL A 218 12.07 -2.22 -9.72
CA VAL A 218 11.14 -2.84 -8.74
C VAL A 218 9.88 -3.40 -9.39
N ILE A 219 9.60 -2.99 -10.62
CA ILE A 219 8.39 -3.40 -11.33
C ILE A 219 8.63 -4.79 -11.97
N PRO A 220 7.69 -5.73 -11.83
CA PRO A 220 7.76 -7.02 -12.53
C PRO A 220 7.79 -6.84 -14.05
N ASP A 221 8.39 -7.80 -14.74
CA ASP A 221 8.53 -7.75 -16.21
C ASP A 221 7.14 -7.81 -16.88
N GLY A 222 6.96 -7.08 -18.00
CA GLY A 222 5.66 -7.00 -18.71
C GLY A 222 4.61 -6.08 -18.05
N TRP A 223 5.07 -5.11 -17.24
CA TRP A 223 4.19 -4.13 -16.58
C TRP A 223 4.50 -2.67 -16.92
N THR A 224 5.59 -2.37 -17.63
CA THR A 224 6.01 -0.98 -17.97
C THR A 224 6.14 -0.71 -19.46
N ASP A 225 5.35 -1.43 -20.27
CA ASP A 225 5.28 -1.26 -21.73
C ASP A 225 4.77 0.14 -22.12
#